data_AF-A0A9X6KD30-F1
#
_entry.id   AF-A0A9X6KD30-F1
#
_cell.length_a   1.000
_cell.length_b   1.000
_cell.length_c   1.000
_cell.angle_alpha   90.00
_cell.angle_beta   90.00
_cell.angle_gamma   90.00
#
_symmetry.space_group_name_H-M   'P 1'
#
loop_
_entity.id
_entity.type
_entity.pdbx_description
1 polymer ?
#
loop_
_entity_poly.entity_id
_entity_poly.type
_entity_poly.pdbx_seq_one_letter_code
_entity_poly.pdbx_strand_id
1 'polypeptide(L)' 'MRLWLLEKRKYREKTQDYIAYKARISRSMYAMIESGERNPSVPVAKNIAKVLNFDWTLFFED' A
#
# COMPACT_ATOMS: atom_id res chain seq x y z
N MET A 1 -8.45 2.52 -8.94
CA MET A 1 -7.59 1.40 -8.52
C MET A 1 -6.14 1.73 -8.82
N ARG A 2 -5.24 1.60 -7.83
CA ARG A 2 -3.80 1.82 -8.00
C ARG A 2 -3.15 0.57 -8.57
N LEU A 3 -3.17 0.42 -9.90
CA LEU A 3 -2.61 -0.74 -10.59
C LEU A 3 -1.15 -1.00 -10.21
N TRP A 4 -0.34 0.06 -10.12
CA TRP A 4 1.06 -0.03 -9.72
C TRP A 4 1.25 -0.65 -8.33
N LEU A 5 0.34 -0.40 -7.38
CA LEU A 5 0.44 -0.93 -6.02
C LEU A 5 0.04 -2.40 -5.99
N LEU A 6 -1.02 -2.76 -6.73
CA LEU A 6 -1.46 -4.14 -6.91
C LEU A 6 -0.35 -5.00 -7.54
N GLU A 7 0.27 -4.52 -8.61
CA GLU A 7 1.37 -5.20 -9.30
C GLU A 7 2.57 -5.42 -8.38
N LYS A 8 3.02 -4.37 -7.67
CA LYS A 8 4.13 -4.50 -6.69
C LYS A 8 3.81 -5.51 -5.60
N ARG A 9 2.57 -5.53 -5.09
CA ARG A 9 2.15 -6.51 -4.08
C ARG A 9 2.14 -7.94 -4.64
N LYS A 10 1.61 -8.13 -5.84
CA LYS A 10 1.52 -9.44 -6.51
C LYS A 10 2.89 -9.98 -6.92
N TYR A 11 3.78 -9.12 -7.40
CA TYR A 11 5.17 -9.46 -7.71
C TYR A 11 5.92 -10.03 -6.50
N ARG A 12 5.57 -9.59 -5.28
CA ARG A 12 6.13 -10.12 -4.02
C ARG A 12 5.30 -11.24 -3.39
N GLU A 13 4.28 -11.73 -4.10
CA GLU A 13 3.38 -12.80 -3.66
C GLU A 13 2.73 -12.53 -2.30
N LYS A 14 2.41 -11.25 -2.01
CA LYS A 14 1.82 -10.86 -0.72
C LYS A 14 0.30 -10.69 -0.81
N THR A 15 -0.38 -11.07 0.26
CA THR A 15 -1.81 -10.80 0.45
C THR A 15 -2.03 -9.38 0.97
N GLN A 16 -3.25 -8.86 0.83
CA GLN A 16 -3.63 -7.57 1.41
C GLN A 16 -3.47 -7.58 2.94
N ASP A 17 -3.85 -8.68 3.60
CA ASP A 17 -3.67 -8.89 5.03
C ASP A 17 -2.20 -8.81 5.47
N TYR A 18 -1.29 -9.42 4.71
CA TYR A 18 0.14 -9.36 5.02
C TYR A 18 0.68 -7.93 4.99
N ILE A 19 0.32 -7.16 3.95
CA ILE A 19 0.75 -5.76 3.84
C ILE A 19 0.13 -4.91 4.94
N ALA A 20 -1.16 -5.08 5.19
CA ALA A 20 -1.86 -4.36 6.24
C ALA A 20 -1.26 -4.61 7.63
N TYR A 21 -0.99 -5.88 7.97
CA TYR A 21 -0.34 -6.28 9.21
C TYR A 21 1.04 -5.62 9.36
N LYS A 22 1.88 -5.71 8.32
CA LYS A 22 3.21 -5.09 8.33
C LYS A 22 3.15 -3.56 8.38
N ALA A 23 2.14 -2.95 7.76
CA ALA A 23 1.93 -1.50 7.75
C ALA A 23 1.20 -0.96 8.99
N ARG A 24 0.79 -1.83 9.92
CA ARG A 24 0.04 -1.52 11.15
C ARG A 24 -1.29 -0.81 10.86
N ILE A 25 -2.01 -1.30 9.85
CA ILE A 25 -3.36 -0.84 9.47
C ILE A 25 -4.31 -2.03 9.32
N SER A 26 -5.60 -1.77 9.23
CA SER A 26 -6.57 -2.83 8.91
C SER A 26 -6.44 -3.28 7.46
N ARG A 27 -6.80 -4.54 7.18
CA ARG A 27 -6.91 -5.07 5.81
C ARG A 27 -7.83 -4.20 4.94
N SER A 28 -8.96 -3.75 5.50
CA SER A 28 -9.91 -2.86 4.81
C SER A 28 -9.28 -1.52 4.44
N MET A 29 -8.47 -0.93 5.33
CA MET A 29 -7.74 0.30 5.03
C MET A 29 -6.75 0.11 3.89
N TYR A 30 -5.99 -0.99 3.89
CA TYR A 30 -5.10 -1.30 2.77
C TYR A 30 -5.87 -1.52 1.47
N ALA A 31 -7.02 -2.22 1.51
CA ALA A 31 -7.87 -2.44 0.34
C ALA A 31 -8.37 -1.12 -0.26
N MET A 32 -8.84 -0.17 0.56
CA MET A 32 -9.24 1.17 0.09
C MET A 32 -8.06 1.98 -0.48
N ILE A 33 -6.86 1.81 0.08
CA ILE A 33 -5.64 2.41 -0.49
C ILE A 33 -5.30 1.78 -1.85
N GLU A 34 -5.36 0.45 -1.98
CA GLU A 34 -5.08 -0.23 -3.25
C GLU A 34 -6.16 0.03 -4.31
N SER A 35 -7.43 0.20 -3.90
CA SER A 35 -8.51 0.57 -4.82
C SER A 35 -8.48 2.05 -5.22
N GLY A 36 -7.74 2.91 -4.52
CA GLY A 36 -7.69 4.34 -4.82
C GLY A 36 -8.77 5.16 -4.12
N GLU A 37 -9.66 4.53 -3.36
CA GLU A 37 -10.72 5.22 -2.60
C GLU A 37 -10.18 6.07 -1.45
N ARG A 38 -8.97 5.75 -0.98
CA ARG A 38 -8.33 6.47 0.13
C ARG A 38 -6.85 6.73 -0.12
N ASN A 39 -6.38 7.89 0.31
CA ASN A 39 -4.95 8.19 0.39
C ASN A 39 -4.41 7.80 1.78
N PRO A 40 -3.26 7.12 1.86
CA PRO A 40 -2.63 6.85 3.15
C PRO A 40 -2.12 8.15 3.78
N SER A 41 -2.04 8.18 5.11
CA SER A 41 -1.24 9.22 5.79
C SER A 41 0.25 8.98 5.55
N VAL A 42 1.08 10.01 5.70
CA VAL A 42 2.54 9.90 5.51
C VAL A 42 3.18 8.73 6.28
N PRO A 43 2.85 8.47 7.57
CA PRO A 43 3.38 7.30 8.28
C PRO A 43 2.96 5.97 7.64
N VAL A 44 1.71 5.85 7.19
CA VAL A 44 1.18 4.65 6.54
C VAL A 44 1.84 4.44 5.18
N ALA A 45 1.97 5.51 4.38
CA ALA A 45 2.65 5.50 3.09
C ALA A 45 4.08 4.96 3.23
N LYS A 46 4.85 5.50 4.19
CA LYS A 46 6.22 5.05 4.50
C LYS A 46 6.27 3.58 4.92
N ASN A 47 5.31 3.13 5.72
CA ASN A 47 5.27 1.72 6.13
C ASN A 47 4.97 0.78 4.95
N ILE A 48 3.98 1.09 4.11
CA ILE A 48 3.66 0.28 2.93
C ILE A 48 4.83 0.26 1.94
N ALA A 49 5.41 1.43 1.68
CA ALA A 49 6.59 1.62 0.85
C ALA A 49 7.78 0.77 1.32
N LYS A 50 8.03 0.72 2.63
CA LYS A 50 9.08 -0.12 3.22
C LYS A 50 8.83 -1.62 3.01
N VAL A 51 7.56 -2.06 3.04
CA VAL A 51 7.22 -3.49 2.87
C VAL A 51 7.34 -3.94 1.41
N LEU A 52 6.96 -3.07 0.48
CA LEU A 52 6.95 -3.36 -0.96
C LEU A 52 8.19 -2.83 -1.72
N ASN A 53 9.09 -2.13 -1.02
CA ASN A 53 10.33 -1.53 -1.52
C ASN A 53 10.12 -0.57 -2.70
N PHE A 54 9.43 0.53 -2.47
CA PHE A 54 9.27 1.63 -3.42
C PHE A 54 9.29 2.99 -2.70
N ASP A 55 9.33 4.11 -3.41
CA ASP A 55 9.26 5.44 -2.76
C ASP A 55 7.83 5.75 -2.29
N TRP A 56 7.69 6.16 -1.04
CA TRP A 56 6.40 6.50 -0.46
C TRP A 56 5.79 7.76 -1.08
N THR A 57 6.59 8.63 -1.72
CA THR A 57 6.10 9.82 -2.43
C THR A 57 5.16 9.48 -3.58
N LEU A 58 5.30 8.28 -4.17
CA LEU A 58 4.45 7.80 -5.26
C LEU A 58 2.95 7.77 -4.91
N PHE A 59 2.59 7.78 -3.62
CA PHE A 59 1.20 7.93 -3.20
C PHE A 59 0.62 9.34 -3.39
N PHE A 60 1.49 10.32 -3.63
CA PHE A 60 1.20 11.76 -3.68
C PHE A 60 1.69 12.41 -4.98
N GLU A 61 2.23 11.62 -5.91
CA GLU A 61 2.50 12.03 -7.28
C GLU A 61 1.18 11.92 -8.07
N ASP A 62 0.83 12.98 -8.81
CA ASP A 62 -0.38 13.06 -9.65
C ASP A 62 -0.33 12.13 -10.86
#